data_AF-A0A5C3LES7-F1
#
_entry.id   AF-A0A5C3LES7-F1
#
_cell.length_a   1.000
_cell.length_b   1.000
_cell.length_c   1.000
_cell.angle_alpha   90.00
_cell.angle_beta   90.00
_cell.angle_gamma   90.00
#
_symmetry.space_group_name_H-M   'P 1'
#
loop_
_entity.id
_entity.type
_entity.pdbx_description
1 polymer ?
#
loop_
_entity_poly.entity_id
_entity_poly.type
_entity_poly.pdbx_seq_one_letter_code
_entity_poly.pdbx_strand_id
1 'polypeptide(L)'
;MIEDAFALAAGVAMPGRFYVEMFPICKLYPSLAKRAGFKRKAEELAKMARSVNQVPFDWAKAQMINGTNEDSFVSMHLGPDAGKKLSADEEEVIVTSSAALYIGGADTTVSALTTFVLLMILYPEVQKRAQAEVDSVTSGRLPTLDDLAALPYIMAMVKEIIRWAPVAPLGIPHSVT
;
A
#
# COMPACT_ATOMS: atom_id res chain seq x y z
N MET A 1 6.54 13.91 1.95
CA MET A 1 7.52 12.82 2.22
C MET A 1 6.99 11.46 1.77
N ILE A 2 5.91 10.94 2.39
CA ILE A 2 5.33 9.64 1.99
C ILE A 2 4.71 9.72 0.59
N GLU A 3 3.93 10.76 0.29
CA GLU A 3 3.35 10.99 -1.05
C GLU A 3 4.44 11.13 -2.13
N ASP A 4 5.53 11.83 -1.84
CA ASP A 4 6.67 11.96 -2.76
C ASP A 4 7.34 10.60 -3.02
N ALA A 5 7.43 9.75 -1.98
CA ALA A 5 7.96 8.41 -2.09
C ALA A 5 7.07 7.52 -2.96
N PHE A 6 5.75 7.62 -2.81
CA PHE A 6 4.78 6.93 -3.66
C PHE A 6 4.90 7.37 -5.12
N ALA A 7 4.92 8.67 -5.39
CA ALA A 7 5.04 9.19 -6.75
C ALA A 7 6.37 8.75 -7.40
N LEU A 8 7.46 8.76 -6.65
CA LEU A 8 8.78 8.32 -7.13
C LEU A 8 8.81 6.80 -7.38
N ALA A 9 8.24 6.00 -6.48
CA ALA A 9 8.14 4.55 -6.60
C ALA A 9 7.28 4.12 -7.80
N ALA A 10 6.09 4.71 -7.96
CA ALA A 10 5.22 4.50 -9.12
C ALA A 10 5.95 4.85 -10.42
N GLY A 11 6.73 5.93 -10.40
CA GLY A 11 7.58 6.30 -11.51
C GLY A 11 8.58 5.23 -11.90
N VAL A 12 9.25 4.59 -10.95
CA VAL A 12 10.30 3.59 -11.20
C VAL A 12 9.75 2.19 -11.48
N ALA A 13 8.56 1.86 -10.99
CA ALA A 13 7.89 0.59 -11.26
C ALA A 13 7.36 0.46 -12.71
N MET A 14 7.34 1.55 -13.47
CA MET A 14 6.94 1.57 -14.89
C MET A 14 7.91 0.75 -15.75
N PRO A 15 7.49 -0.39 -16.32
CA PRO A 15 8.39 -1.23 -17.12
C PRO A 15 8.94 -0.48 -18.33
N GLY A 16 10.23 -0.65 -18.59
CA GLY A 16 10.90 -0.05 -19.74
C GLY A 16 11.29 1.42 -19.55
N ARG A 17 11.11 1.98 -18.35
CA ARG A 17 11.52 3.37 -18.05
C ARG A 17 13.03 3.54 -18.08
N PHE A 18 13.79 2.54 -17.63
CA PHE A 18 15.24 2.57 -17.65
C PHE A 18 15.79 1.48 -18.58
N TYR A 19 16.75 1.85 -19.44
CA TYR A 19 17.42 0.90 -20.33
C TYR A 19 18.06 -0.29 -19.61
N VAL A 20 18.42 -0.14 -18.33
CA VAL A 20 19.00 -1.22 -17.51
C VAL A 20 18.03 -2.37 -17.25
N GLU A 21 16.72 -2.12 -17.34
CA GLU A 21 15.68 -3.14 -17.22
C GLU A 21 15.67 -4.08 -18.43
N MET A 22 15.89 -3.52 -19.63
CA MET A 22 15.90 -4.28 -20.89
C MET A 22 17.29 -4.79 -21.26
N PHE A 23 18.33 -4.04 -20.91
CA PHE A 23 19.72 -4.33 -21.25
C PHE A 23 20.59 -4.33 -19.98
N PRO A 24 20.82 -5.50 -19.35
CA PRO A 24 21.61 -5.60 -18.12
C PRO A 24 23.02 -5.02 -18.23
N ILE A 25 23.60 -4.98 -19.43
CA ILE A 25 24.93 -4.38 -19.69
C ILE A 25 24.99 -2.89 -19.31
N CYS A 26 23.86 -2.18 -19.28
CA CYS A 26 23.80 -0.79 -18.83
C CYS A 26 24.17 -0.61 -17.34
N LYS A 27 24.18 -1.68 -16.51
CA LYS A 27 24.70 -1.64 -15.13
C LYS A 27 26.16 -1.19 -15.06
N LEU A 28 26.93 -1.46 -16.11
CA LEU A 28 28.36 -1.15 -16.21
C LEU A 28 28.64 0.33 -16.50
N TYR A 29 27.63 1.16 -16.78
CA TYR A 29 27.86 2.58 -17.00
C TYR A 29 28.54 3.23 -15.77
N PRO A 30 29.64 3.97 -15.96
CA PRO A 30 30.26 4.72 -14.87
C PRO A 30 29.25 5.65 -14.20
N SER A 31 29.29 5.80 -12.88
CA SER A 31 28.31 6.59 -12.11
C SER A 31 28.21 8.05 -12.56
N LEU A 32 29.30 8.63 -13.06
CA LEU A 32 29.37 9.99 -13.59
C LEU A 32 28.86 10.14 -15.03
N ALA A 33 28.58 9.04 -15.73
CA ALA A 33 28.08 9.10 -17.09
C ALA A 33 26.65 9.69 -17.10
N LYS A 34 26.36 10.60 -18.04
CA LYS A 34 25.00 11.16 -18.23
C LYS A 34 23.93 10.07 -18.41
N ARG A 35 24.31 8.90 -18.95
CA ARG A 35 23.43 7.73 -19.14
C ARG A 35 23.24 6.87 -17.88
N ALA A 36 23.97 7.14 -16.80
CA ALA A 36 23.84 6.46 -15.51
C ALA A 36 22.87 7.16 -14.54
N GLY A 37 22.02 8.07 -15.03
CA GLY A 37 21.04 8.79 -14.20
C GLY A 37 20.09 7.88 -13.40
N PHE A 38 19.90 6.63 -13.84
CA PHE A 38 19.16 5.61 -13.10
C PHE A 38 19.83 5.24 -11.76
N LYS A 39 21.17 5.28 -11.67
CA LYS A 39 21.91 5.01 -10.43
C LYS A 39 21.63 6.07 -9.37
N ARG A 40 21.70 7.34 -9.77
CA ARG A 40 21.34 8.46 -8.89
C ARG A 40 19.89 8.38 -8.42
N LYS A 41 18.95 8.08 -9.33
CA LYS A 41 17.53 7.88 -8.96
C LYS A 41 17.34 6.70 -8.00
N ALA A 42 18.07 5.59 -8.20
CA ALA A 42 18.04 4.45 -7.30
C ALA A 42 18.59 4.81 -5.90
N GLU A 43 19.66 5.60 -5.82
CA GLU A 43 20.20 6.10 -4.55
C GLU A 43 19.23 7.05 -3.83
N GLU A 44 18.61 7.97 -4.58
CA GLU A 44 17.56 8.88 -4.05
C GLU A 44 16.36 8.08 -3.52
N LEU A 45 15.90 7.09 -4.28
CA LEU A 45 14.85 6.15 -3.86
C LEU A 45 15.24 5.35 -2.62
N ALA A 46 16.46 4.80 -2.58
CA ALA A 46 16.92 4.00 -1.44
C ALA A 46 16.93 4.82 -0.16
N LYS A 47 17.35 6.10 -0.22
CA LYS A 47 17.30 7.01 0.93
C LYS A 47 15.87 7.27 1.37
N MET A 48 14.97 7.55 0.42
CA MET A 48 13.58 7.85 0.71
C MET A 48 12.84 6.62 1.25
N ALA A 49 13.01 5.45 0.64
CA ALA A 49 12.44 4.19 1.11
C ALA A 49 12.90 3.85 2.54
N ARG A 50 14.18 4.04 2.87
CA ARG A 50 14.67 3.88 4.25
C ARG A 50 13.94 4.80 5.22
N SER A 51 13.75 6.07 4.86
CA SER A 51 13.02 7.01 5.74
C SER A 51 11.54 6.65 5.90
N VAL A 52 10.87 6.26 4.80
CA VAL A 52 9.45 5.88 4.81
C VAL A 52 9.21 4.62 5.64
N ASN A 53 10.16 3.69 5.63
CA ASN A 53 10.03 2.44 6.38
C ASN A 53 10.43 2.62 7.85
N GLN A 54 11.55 3.29 8.11
CA GLN A 54 12.13 3.35 9.45
C GLN A 54 11.40 4.34 10.36
N VAL A 55 10.99 5.51 9.86
CA VAL A 55 10.40 6.57 10.70
C VAL A 55 9.09 6.10 11.38
N PRO A 56 8.13 5.46 10.68
CA PRO A 56 6.93 4.94 11.33
C PRO A 56 7.22 3.77 12.27
N PHE A 57 8.19 2.91 11.94
CA PHE A 57 8.60 1.80 12.78
C PHE A 57 9.22 2.27 14.10
N ASP A 58 10.18 3.20 14.04
CA ASP A 58 10.82 3.78 15.23
C ASP A 58 9.79 4.49 16.12
N TRP A 59 8.85 5.21 15.51
CA TRP A 59 7.76 5.85 16.22
C TRP A 59 6.87 4.83 16.93
N ALA A 60 6.46 3.76 16.25
CA ALA A 60 5.64 2.69 16.85
C ALA A 60 6.39 1.99 18.00
N LYS A 61 7.68 1.66 17.80
CA LYS A 61 8.53 1.06 18.83
C LYS A 61 8.68 1.95 20.06
N ALA A 62 8.86 3.26 19.86
CA ALA A 62 8.92 4.22 20.97
C ALA A 62 7.61 4.28 21.76
N GLN A 63 6.45 4.27 21.08
CA GLN A 63 5.14 4.24 21.73
C GLN A 63 4.94 2.98 22.58
N MET A 64 5.43 1.83 22.10
CA MET A 64 5.39 0.58 22.86
C MET A 64 6.25 0.63 24.12
N ILE A 65 7.48 1.15 24.02
CA ILE A 65 8.38 1.32 25.16
C ILE A 65 7.75 2.23 26.22
N ASN A 66 7.04 3.27 25.78
CA ASN A 66 6.35 4.22 26.65
C ASN A 66 5.00 3.70 27.20
N GLY A 67 4.53 2.53 26.76
CA GLY A 67 3.24 1.97 27.17
C GLY A 67 2.02 2.75 26.67
N THR A 68 2.17 3.48 25.54
CA THR A 68 1.12 4.32 24.94
C THR A 68 0.72 3.85 23.53
N ASN A 69 1.13 2.64 23.15
CA ASN A 69 0.84 2.09 21.82
C ASN A 69 -0.62 1.63 21.69
N GLU A 70 -1.11 1.67 20.46
CA GLU A 70 -2.30 0.92 20.03
C GLU A 70 -1.89 -0.42 19.40
N ASP A 71 -2.88 -1.28 19.16
CA ASP A 71 -2.68 -2.52 18.41
C ASP A 71 -2.40 -2.21 16.93
N SER A 72 -1.30 -2.74 16.42
CA SER A 72 -0.82 -2.50 15.07
C SER A 72 0.01 -3.69 14.60
N PHE A 73 0.26 -3.79 13.30
CA PHE A 73 1.16 -4.83 12.78
C PHE A 73 2.51 -4.84 13.50
N VAL A 74 3.12 -3.67 13.70
CA VAL A 74 4.42 -3.55 14.37
C VAL A 74 4.31 -3.98 15.83
N SER A 75 3.30 -3.52 16.56
CA SER A 75 3.16 -3.88 17.98
C SER A 75 2.83 -5.36 18.21
N MET A 76 2.06 -5.98 17.32
CA MET A 76 1.80 -7.42 17.35
C MET A 76 3.05 -8.26 17.08
N HIS A 77 3.94 -7.81 16.20
CA HIS A 77 5.15 -8.56 15.82
C HIS A 77 6.37 -8.26 16.70
N LEU A 78 6.44 -7.05 17.30
CA LEU A 78 7.45 -6.74 18.31
C LEU A 78 7.05 -7.28 19.69
N GLY A 79 5.75 -7.29 20.02
CA GLY A 79 5.21 -7.81 21.27
C GLY A 79 6.01 -7.38 22.51
N PRO A 80 6.34 -8.31 23.44
CA PRO A 80 7.14 -8.01 24.63
C PRO A 80 8.61 -7.71 24.33
N ASP A 81 9.05 -7.89 23.08
CA ASP A 81 10.44 -7.71 22.65
C ASP A 81 10.72 -6.29 22.13
N ALA A 82 9.75 -5.38 22.15
CA ALA A 82 9.93 -3.98 21.72
C ALA A 82 11.09 -3.24 22.44
N GLY A 83 11.35 -3.59 23.71
CA GLY A 83 12.48 -3.07 24.50
C GLY A 83 13.77 -3.91 24.41
N LYS A 84 13.75 -5.03 23.69
CA LYS A 84 14.91 -5.91 23.49
C LYS A 84 15.63 -5.56 22.20
N LYS A 85 16.91 -5.94 22.13
CA LYS A 85 17.69 -5.81 20.90
C LYS A 85 17.39 -7.01 20.00
N LEU A 86 16.69 -6.73 18.90
CA LEU A 86 16.47 -7.70 17.82
C LEU A 86 17.76 -7.93 17.02
N SER A 87 17.84 -9.06 16.32
CA SER A 87 18.81 -9.20 15.24
C SER A 87 18.47 -8.24 14.09
N ALA A 88 19.48 -7.93 13.26
CA ALA A 88 19.28 -7.05 12.11
C ALA A 88 18.22 -7.61 11.14
N ASP A 89 18.24 -8.92 10.91
CA ASP A 89 17.32 -9.59 9.98
C ASP A 89 15.88 -9.58 10.50
N GLU A 90 15.66 -9.84 11.80
CA GLU A 90 14.32 -9.78 12.41
C GLU A 90 13.71 -8.38 12.32
N GLU A 91 14.50 -7.35 12.63
CA GLU A 91 14.04 -5.97 12.53
C GLU A 91 13.75 -5.59 11.07
N GLU A 92 14.62 -5.96 10.14
CA GLU A 92 14.43 -5.69 8.71
C GLU A 92 13.14 -6.34 8.18
N VAL A 93 12.84 -7.58 8.58
CA VAL A 93 11.61 -8.26 8.15
C VAL A 93 10.36 -7.50 8.64
N ILE A 94 10.33 -7.05 9.88
CA ILE A 94 9.17 -6.31 10.42
C ILE A 94 9.03 -4.94 9.76
N VAL A 95 10.14 -4.22 9.61
CA VAL A 95 10.19 -2.89 8.96
C VAL A 95 9.73 -2.99 7.50
N THR A 96 10.26 -3.93 6.74
CA THR A 96 9.92 -4.08 5.32
C THR A 96 8.50 -4.60 5.11
N SER A 97 8.03 -5.52 5.95
CA SER A 97 6.65 -6.05 5.87
C SER A 97 5.61 -4.98 6.22
N SER A 98 5.84 -4.22 7.29
CA SER A 98 4.93 -3.13 7.68
C SER A 98 4.86 -2.03 6.61
N ALA A 99 6.00 -1.67 6.03
CA ALA A 99 6.05 -0.73 4.91
C ALA A 99 5.32 -1.25 3.68
N ALA A 100 5.51 -2.53 3.31
CA ALA A 100 4.83 -3.15 2.18
C ALA A 100 3.31 -3.18 2.36
N LEU A 101 2.81 -3.48 3.56
CA LEU A 101 1.38 -3.42 3.89
C LEU A 101 0.82 -2.01 3.72
N TYR A 102 1.51 -1.00 4.23
CA TYR A 102 1.09 0.39 4.09
C TYR A 102 1.09 0.83 2.63
N ILE A 103 2.17 0.53 1.90
CA ILE A 103 2.32 0.90 0.48
C ILE A 103 1.25 0.23 -0.38
N GLY A 104 1.02 -1.07 -0.17
CA GLY A 104 0.05 -1.84 -0.93
C GLY A 104 -1.41 -1.48 -0.62
N GLY A 105 -1.70 -0.93 0.56
CA GLY A 105 -3.06 -0.63 1.02
C GLY A 105 -3.46 0.84 0.95
N ALA A 106 -2.51 1.79 1.03
CA ALA A 106 -2.84 3.21 1.13
C ALA A 106 -3.41 3.78 -0.17
N ASP A 107 -2.62 3.77 -1.25
CA ASP A 107 -3.01 4.42 -2.52
C ASP A 107 -4.09 3.64 -3.29
N THR A 108 -4.03 2.30 -3.21
CA THR A 108 -4.97 1.39 -3.88
C THR A 108 -6.38 1.53 -3.30
N THR A 109 -6.53 1.55 -1.97
CA THR A 109 -7.84 1.69 -1.31
C THR A 109 -8.43 3.07 -1.58
N VAL A 110 -7.62 4.13 -1.51
CA VAL A 110 -8.06 5.50 -1.83
C VAL A 110 -8.55 5.60 -3.29
N SER A 111 -7.84 4.97 -4.23
CA SER A 111 -8.24 4.93 -5.64
C SER A 111 -9.57 4.20 -5.86
N ALA A 112 -9.78 3.08 -5.18
CA ALA A 112 -11.05 2.35 -5.23
C ALA A 112 -12.22 3.16 -4.64
N LEU A 113 -12.01 3.82 -3.50
CA LEU A 113 -13.03 4.68 -2.87
C LEU A 113 -13.34 5.92 -3.70
N THR A 114 -12.34 6.51 -4.34
CA THR A 114 -12.54 7.63 -5.27
C THR A 114 -13.40 7.20 -6.46
N THR A 115 -13.14 6.01 -7.00
CA THR A 115 -13.97 5.40 -8.05
C THR A 115 -15.39 5.13 -7.56
N PHE A 116 -15.55 4.61 -6.35
CA PHE A 116 -16.87 4.42 -5.73
C PHE A 116 -17.67 5.72 -5.69
N VAL A 117 -17.10 6.82 -5.17
CA VAL A 117 -17.78 8.11 -5.10
C VAL A 117 -18.22 8.59 -6.48
N LEU A 118 -17.33 8.50 -7.49
CA LEU A 118 -17.65 8.84 -8.86
C LEU A 118 -18.84 8.01 -9.40
N LEU A 119 -18.80 6.69 -9.22
CA LEU A 119 -19.86 5.81 -9.72
C LEU A 119 -21.19 6.02 -9.00
N MET A 120 -21.19 6.34 -7.70
CA MET A 120 -22.43 6.65 -6.98
C MET A 120 -23.06 7.96 -7.45
N ILE A 121 -22.24 8.94 -7.86
CA ILE A 121 -22.73 10.20 -8.46
C ILE A 121 -23.35 9.94 -9.84
N LEU A 122 -22.72 9.09 -10.66
CA LEU A 122 -23.17 8.78 -12.02
C LEU A 122 -24.39 7.84 -12.05
N TYR A 123 -24.52 6.96 -11.06
CA TYR A 123 -25.54 5.90 -10.99
C TYR A 123 -26.29 5.96 -9.64
N PRO A 124 -27.08 7.03 -9.38
CA PRO A 124 -27.74 7.23 -8.09
C PRO A 124 -28.75 6.14 -7.73
N GLU A 125 -29.34 5.45 -8.70
CA GLU A 125 -30.21 4.28 -8.51
C GLU A 125 -29.46 3.08 -7.93
N VAL A 126 -28.20 2.88 -8.32
CA VAL A 126 -27.32 1.83 -7.77
C VAL A 126 -27.00 2.15 -6.31
N GLN A 127 -26.70 3.42 -6.00
CA GLN A 127 -26.47 3.88 -4.63
C GLN A 127 -27.70 3.64 -3.74
N LYS A 128 -28.89 4.04 -4.20
CA LYS A 128 -30.15 3.83 -3.46
C LYS A 128 -30.41 2.36 -3.16
N ARG A 129 -30.14 1.48 -4.12
CA ARG A 129 -30.30 0.03 -3.93
C ARG A 129 -29.31 -0.52 -2.91
N ALA A 130 -28.05 -0.10 -2.93
CA ALA A 130 -27.07 -0.48 -1.92
C ALA A 130 -27.47 -0.02 -0.52
N GLN A 131 -27.93 1.23 -0.41
CA GLN A 131 -28.40 1.76 0.86
C GLN A 131 -29.59 0.95 1.41
N ALA A 132 -30.56 0.58 0.56
CA ALA A 132 -31.69 -0.23 0.99
C ALA A 132 -31.27 -1.62 1.52
N GLU A 133 -30.26 -2.25 0.92
CA GLU A 133 -29.71 -3.51 1.46
C GLU A 133 -29.08 -3.30 2.83
N VAL A 134 -28.21 -2.28 2.97
CA VAL A 134 -27.57 -1.94 4.25
C VAL A 134 -28.60 -1.65 5.33
N ASP A 135 -29.59 -0.79 5.05
CA ASP A 135 -30.64 -0.42 5.99
C ASP A 135 -31.47 -1.64 6.45
N SER A 136 -31.71 -2.60 5.54
CA SER A 136 -32.45 -3.83 5.86
C SER A 136 -31.71 -4.75 6.82
N VAL A 137 -30.37 -4.78 6.77
CA VAL A 137 -29.54 -5.64 7.62
C VAL A 137 -29.23 -4.96 8.95
N THR A 138 -28.93 -3.65 8.91
CA THR A 138 -28.45 -2.95 10.10
C THR A 138 -29.56 -2.34 10.93
N SER A 139 -30.75 -2.07 10.36
CA SER A 139 -31.87 -1.46 11.10
C SER A 139 -31.46 -0.18 11.88
N GLY A 140 -30.57 0.63 11.31
CA GLY A 140 -30.17 1.94 11.86
C GLY A 140 -28.92 1.95 12.74
N ARG A 141 -28.28 0.80 13.01
CA ARG A 141 -26.90 0.78 13.54
C ARG A 141 -25.87 0.86 12.41
N LEU A 142 -24.60 1.09 12.77
CA LEU A 142 -23.49 0.95 11.83
C LEU A 142 -23.27 -0.53 11.47
N PRO A 143 -22.89 -0.84 10.21
CA PRO A 143 -22.51 -2.20 9.81
C PRO A 143 -21.28 -2.70 10.56
N THR A 144 -21.21 -4.01 10.80
CA THR A 144 -20.03 -4.72 11.32
C THR A 144 -19.58 -5.80 10.34
N LEU A 145 -18.43 -6.44 10.60
CA LEU A 145 -17.94 -7.54 9.75
C LEU A 145 -18.87 -8.77 9.77
N ASP A 146 -19.65 -8.95 10.83
CA ASP A 146 -20.60 -10.07 10.95
C ASP A 146 -21.77 -9.95 9.95
N ASP A 147 -22.05 -8.73 9.46
CA ASP A 147 -23.12 -8.47 8.49
C ASP A 147 -22.75 -8.87 7.06
N LEU A 148 -21.46 -9.10 6.78
CA LEU A 148 -20.95 -9.21 5.41
C LEU A 148 -21.66 -10.30 4.60
N ALA A 149 -22.02 -11.42 5.25
CA ALA A 149 -22.75 -12.52 4.61
C ALA A 149 -24.18 -12.13 4.20
N ALA A 150 -24.77 -11.13 4.85
CA ALA A 150 -26.10 -10.61 4.56
C ALA A 150 -26.10 -9.41 3.59
N LEU A 151 -24.93 -8.99 3.10
CA LEU A 151 -24.76 -7.84 2.20
C LEU A 151 -24.26 -8.25 0.78
N PRO A 152 -24.94 -9.18 0.07
CA PRO A 152 -24.45 -9.69 -1.21
C PRO A 152 -24.39 -8.62 -2.31
N TYR A 153 -25.29 -7.63 -2.31
CA TYR A 153 -25.27 -6.54 -3.29
C TYR A 153 -24.11 -5.57 -3.06
N ILE A 154 -23.79 -5.24 -1.81
CA ILE A 154 -22.56 -4.48 -1.48
C ILE A 154 -21.33 -5.24 -1.95
N MET A 155 -21.25 -6.55 -1.70
CA MET A 155 -20.13 -7.37 -2.17
C MET A 155 -20.03 -7.40 -3.70
N ALA A 156 -21.17 -7.47 -4.41
CA ALA A 156 -21.20 -7.38 -5.86
C ALA A 156 -20.74 -5.99 -6.35
N MET A 157 -21.14 -4.91 -5.67
CA MET A 157 -20.75 -3.55 -6.00
C MET A 157 -19.25 -3.33 -5.83
N VAL A 158 -18.66 -3.78 -4.71
CA VAL A 158 -17.20 -3.69 -4.48
C VAL A 158 -16.44 -4.40 -5.61
N LYS A 159 -16.89 -5.60 -5.99
CA LYS A 159 -16.31 -6.34 -7.13
C LYS A 159 -16.46 -5.57 -8.44
N GLU A 160 -17.62 -4.97 -8.68
CA GLU A 160 -17.90 -4.24 -9.91
C GLU A 160 -17.08 -2.94 -10.02
N ILE A 161 -16.84 -2.24 -8.91
CA ILE A 161 -15.96 -1.07 -8.87
C ILE A 161 -14.54 -1.46 -9.28
N ILE A 162 -14.01 -2.53 -8.68
CA ILE A 162 -12.66 -3.03 -8.97
C ILE A 162 -12.58 -3.60 -10.40
N ARG A 163 -13.68 -4.14 -10.95
CA ARG A 163 -13.77 -4.57 -12.35
C ARG A 163 -13.79 -3.39 -13.33
N TRP A 164 -14.52 -2.32 -12.99
CA TRP A 164 -14.74 -1.17 -13.87
C TRP A 164 -13.50 -0.27 -13.97
N ALA A 165 -12.88 0.06 -12.83
CA ALA A 165 -11.59 0.75 -12.78
C ALA A 165 -10.63 0.01 -11.83
N PRO A 166 -9.90 -0.99 -12.36
CA PRO A 166 -8.88 -1.68 -11.59
C PRO A 166 -7.80 -0.69 -11.14
N VAL A 167 -7.49 -0.67 -9.84
CA VAL A 167 -6.51 0.26 -9.24
C VAL A 167 -5.07 -0.02 -9.70
N ALA A 168 -4.79 -1.24 -10.16
CA ALA A 168 -3.51 -1.67 -10.71
C ALA A 168 -3.74 -2.51 -11.98
N PRO A 169 -4.08 -1.88 -13.13
CA PRO A 169 -4.57 -2.59 -14.32
C PRO A 169 -3.53 -3.52 -14.96
N LEU A 170 -2.23 -3.30 -14.71
CA LEU A 170 -1.13 -4.14 -15.20
C LEU A 170 -0.54 -5.05 -14.11
N GLY A 171 -1.03 -4.96 -12.86
CA GLY A 171 -0.46 -5.66 -11.72
C GLY A 171 1.02 -5.31 -11.47
N ILE A 172 1.72 -6.22 -10.80
CA ILE A 172 3.17 -6.14 -10.57
C ILE A 172 3.87 -6.95 -11.66
N PRO A 173 4.95 -6.46 -12.29
CA PRO A 173 5.70 -7.23 -13.29
C PRO A 173 6.20 -8.58 -12.74
N HIS A 174 5.96 -9.66 -13.48
CA HIS A 174 6.42 -11.01 -13.14
C HIS A 174 7.58 -11.45 -14.06
N SER A 175 8.40 -12.39 -13.59
CA SER A 175 9.44 -13.05 -14.37
C SER A 175 9.27 -14.56 -14.28
N VAL A 176 9.40 -15.26 -15.41
CA VAL A 176 9.59 -16.72 -15.41
C VAL A 176 11.05 -17.02 -15.12
N THR A 177 11.30 -18.01 -14.26
CA THR A 177 12.66 -18.52 -13.94
C THR A 177 13.15 -19.47 -15.00
#